data_AF-A0A2M6XTY2-F1
#
_entry.id   AF-A0A2M6XTY2-F1
#
_cell.length_a   1.000
_cell.length_b   1.000
_cell.length_c   1.000
_cell.angle_alpha   90.00
_cell.angle_beta   90.00
_cell.angle_gamma   90.00
#
_symmetry.space_group_name_H-M   'P 1'
#
loop_
_entity.id
_entity.type
_entity.pdbx_description
1 polymer ?
#
loop_
_entity_poly.entity_id
_entity_poly.type
_entity_poly.pdbx_seq_one_letter_code
_entity_poly.pdbx_strand_id
1 'polypeptide(L)'
;DIDEEIRIAAIEERDIDFMGKVLPGLSLQKRVIEQTLNLEGATVLSGISLENTVLKKGIKANAAQIHGSFYLGEAQINGDLEFSDIKIEGGINFVEAMVAGSLNLDNLHSEGFVSLSRAQFKKDVFLRNMTVNDSYQAGLIIKGDVYLREAVIAGNLDLTGTSIEGTLDIMRIFVGGDVILEKTKIANYFICKKAIIKGKFNLNETNYKEIIN
;
A
#
# COMPACT_ATOMS: atom_id res chain seq x y z
N ASP A 1 -2.07 -7.29 25.40
CA ASP A 1 -3.25 -6.44 25.14
C ASP A 1 -2.81 -5.27 24.25
N ILE A 2 -3.60 -4.89 23.25
CA ILE A 2 -3.21 -3.90 22.23
C ILE A 2 -3.20 -2.50 22.83
N ASP A 3 -4.25 -2.12 23.55
CA ASP A 3 -4.39 -0.78 24.14
C ASP A 3 -3.32 -0.52 25.21
N GLU A 4 -3.02 -1.53 26.02
CA GLU A 4 -1.97 -1.44 27.02
C GLU A 4 -0.58 -1.27 26.40
N GLU A 5 -0.27 -2.00 25.32
CA GLU A 5 1.01 -1.83 24.62
C GLU A 5 1.15 -0.42 24.02
N ILE A 6 0.09 0.12 23.42
CA ILE A 6 0.08 1.50 22.91
C ILE A 6 0.33 2.50 24.04
N ARG A 7 -0.34 2.31 25.18
CA ARG A 7 -0.20 3.19 26.35
C ARG A 7 1.22 3.16 26.92
N ILE A 8 1.80 1.96 27.08
CA ILE A 8 3.16 1.79 27.62
C ILE A 8 4.18 2.38 26.65
N ALA A 9 4.09 2.06 25.35
CA ALA A 9 5.01 2.59 24.34
C ALA A 9 5.01 4.13 24.31
N ALA A 10 3.84 4.75 24.52
CA ALA A 10 3.73 6.19 24.62
C ALA A 10 4.43 6.77 25.87
N ILE A 11 4.29 6.13 27.04
CA ILE A 11 4.94 6.55 28.28
C ILE A 11 6.46 6.37 28.21
N GLU A 12 6.91 5.29 27.58
CA GLU A 12 8.32 4.92 27.44
C GLU A 12 8.99 5.54 26.20
N GLU A 13 8.24 6.32 25.42
CA GLU A 13 8.69 6.99 24.18
C GLU A 13 9.34 6.05 23.15
N ARG A 14 8.96 4.77 23.16
CA ARG A 14 9.45 3.73 22.24
C ARG A 14 8.43 3.38 21.17
N ASP A 15 8.82 2.62 20.16
CA ASP A 15 7.86 2.12 19.17
C ASP A 15 6.85 1.16 19.82
N ILE A 16 5.63 1.13 19.27
CA ILE A 16 4.58 0.17 19.63
C ILE A 16 5.00 -1.17 19.03
N ASP A 17 5.29 -2.14 19.88
CA ASP A 17 5.94 -3.38 19.46
C ASP A 17 4.94 -4.54 19.35
N PHE A 18 4.62 -4.90 18.10
CA PHE A 18 3.93 -6.14 17.75
C PHE A 18 4.80 -7.05 16.87
N MET A 19 6.13 -6.85 16.86
CA MET A 19 7.06 -7.64 16.05
C MET A 19 6.91 -9.14 16.32
N GLY A 20 6.73 -9.93 15.27
CA GLY A 20 6.60 -11.38 15.32
C GLY A 20 5.36 -11.90 16.08
N LYS A 21 4.47 -11.02 16.55
CA LYS A 21 3.30 -11.42 17.35
C LYS A 21 2.18 -11.93 16.46
N VAL A 22 1.32 -12.76 17.04
CA VAL A 22 0.04 -13.15 16.44
C VAL A 22 -1.06 -12.27 17.02
N LEU A 23 -1.76 -11.53 16.17
CA LEU A 23 -2.87 -10.66 16.54
C LEU A 23 -4.18 -11.20 15.95
N PRO A 24 -5.31 -11.19 16.70
CA PRO A 24 -6.60 -11.56 16.13
C PRO A 24 -7.07 -10.58 15.05
N GLY A 25 -6.64 -9.33 15.14
CA GLY A 25 -6.98 -8.19 14.29
C GLY A 25 -6.43 -6.93 14.93
N LEU A 26 -6.35 -5.83 14.19
CA LEU A 26 -5.91 -4.55 14.73
C LEU A 26 -6.80 -3.42 14.22
N SER A 27 -7.61 -2.81 15.09
CA SER A 27 -8.42 -1.65 14.74
C SER A 27 -8.05 -0.47 15.62
N LEU A 28 -7.44 0.55 15.02
CA LEU A 28 -7.05 1.80 15.67
C LEU A 28 -7.69 3.02 14.99
N GLN A 29 -8.83 2.81 14.32
CA GLN A 29 -9.56 3.84 13.59
C GLN A 29 -9.75 5.11 14.42
N LYS A 30 -9.61 6.27 13.77
CA LYS A 30 -9.86 7.61 14.38
C LYS A 30 -9.01 7.90 15.62
N ARG A 31 -7.84 7.28 15.75
CA ARG A 31 -6.91 7.54 16.85
C ARG A 31 -5.78 8.48 16.43
N VAL A 32 -5.13 9.06 17.44
CA VAL A 32 -3.83 9.71 17.28
C VAL A 32 -2.79 8.81 17.94
N ILE A 33 -1.76 8.42 17.18
CA ILE A 33 -0.69 7.53 17.61
C ILE A 33 0.63 8.28 17.46
N GLU A 34 1.32 8.50 18.58
CA GLU A 34 2.55 9.30 18.63
C GLU A 34 3.81 8.50 18.22
N GLN A 35 3.74 7.18 18.35
CA GLN A 35 4.85 6.25 18.14
C GLN A 35 4.77 5.55 16.77
N THR A 36 5.86 4.92 16.35
CA THR A 36 5.85 4.03 15.17
C THR A 36 5.09 2.77 15.53
N LEU A 37 4.27 2.26 14.61
CA LEU A 37 3.64 0.96 14.75
C LEU A 37 4.55 -0.11 14.15
N ASN A 38 5.14 -0.96 14.99
CA ASN A 38 5.99 -2.07 14.54
C ASN A 38 5.18 -3.39 14.50
N LEU A 39 5.02 -3.92 13.31
CA LEU A 39 4.35 -5.17 12.93
C LEU A 39 5.31 -6.08 12.15
N GLU A 40 6.62 -5.84 12.19
CA GLU A 40 7.59 -6.64 11.43
C GLU A 40 7.46 -8.13 11.75
N GLY A 41 7.27 -8.96 10.73
CA GLY A 41 7.05 -10.40 10.87
C GLY A 41 5.79 -10.80 11.65
N ALA A 42 4.90 -9.86 11.98
CA ALA A 42 3.66 -10.16 12.71
C ALA A 42 2.69 -10.96 11.84
N THR A 43 1.87 -11.79 12.47
CA THR A 43 0.73 -12.46 11.83
C THR A 43 -0.57 -11.86 12.35
N VAL A 44 -1.40 -11.30 11.48
CA VAL A 44 -2.73 -10.79 11.83
C VAL A 44 -3.79 -11.70 11.22
N LEU A 45 -4.53 -12.39 12.08
CA LEU A 45 -5.51 -13.42 11.68
C LEU A 45 -6.76 -12.84 11.00
N SER A 46 -6.94 -11.53 11.08
CA SER A 46 -8.01 -10.78 10.43
C SER A 46 -7.40 -9.56 9.71
N GLY A 47 -8.17 -8.50 9.54
CA GLY A 47 -7.69 -7.26 8.94
C GLY A 47 -7.01 -6.31 9.93
N ILE A 48 -6.37 -5.31 9.35
CA ILE A 48 -5.89 -4.11 10.06
C ILE A 48 -6.70 -2.91 9.55
N SER A 49 -7.25 -2.11 10.46
CA SER A 49 -7.94 -0.87 10.13
C SER A 49 -7.37 0.30 10.93
N LEU A 50 -6.81 1.25 10.18
CA LEU A 50 -6.24 2.52 10.61
C LEU A 50 -6.96 3.69 9.92
N GLU A 51 -8.19 3.49 9.47
CA GLU A 51 -8.96 4.53 8.79
C GLU A 51 -9.11 5.77 9.66
N ASN A 52 -8.98 6.95 9.04
CA ASN A 52 -9.06 8.24 9.73
C ASN A 52 -8.09 8.39 10.91
N THR A 53 -7.00 7.61 10.95
CA THR A 53 -6.01 7.65 12.04
C THR A 53 -4.90 8.64 11.71
N VAL A 54 -4.40 9.33 12.74
CA VAL A 54 -3.21 10.17 12.64
C VAL A 54 -2.03 9.43 13.28
N LEU A 55 -1.08 8.98 12.47
CA LEU A 55 0.20 8.46 12.94
C LEU A 55 1.27 9.56 12.83
N LYS A 56 1.83 9.97 13.96
CA LYS A 56 2.90 10.98 14.01
C LYS A 56 4.25 10.45 13.52
N LYS A 57 4.37 9.14 13.39
CA LYS A 57 5.51 8.43 12.80
C LYS A 57 5.01 7.49 11.71
N GLY A 58 5.80 6.46 11.40
CA GLY A 58 5.53 5.50 10.34
C GLY A 58 4.90 4.18 10.81
N ILE A 59 4.82 3.23 9.89
CA ILE A 59 4.47 1.84 10.17
C ILE A 59 5.55 0.97 9.58
N LYS A 60 6.04 -0.01 10.35
CA LYS A 60 6.92 -1.07 9.87
C LYS A 60 6.13 -2.37 9.89
N ALA A 61 5.94 -3.00 8.75
CA ALA A 61 5.28 -4.31 8.65
C ALA A 61 5.99 -5.20 7.62
N ASN A 62 7.31 -5.04 7.50
CA ASN A 62 8.13 -5.89 6.66
C ASN A 62 7.93 -7.36 7.04
N ALA A 63 7.77 -8.22 6.05
CA ALA A 63 7.51 -9.66 6.20
C ALA A 63 6.27 -10.03 7.05
N ALA A 64 5.35 -9.08 7.30
CA ALA A 64 4.11 -9.38 8.01
C ALA A 64 3.14 -10.21 7.14
N GLN A 65 2.27 -10.97 7.81
CA GLN A 65 1.21 -11.75 7.16
C GLN A 65 -0.15 -11.31 7.69
N ILE A 66 -1.01 -10.82 6.81
CA ILE A 66 -2.35 -10.32 7.16
C ILE A 66 -3.37 -11.17 6.41
N HIS A 67 -4.16 -11.95 7.15
CA HIS A 67 -5.18 -12.84 6.60
C HIS A 67 -6.46 -12.11 6.17
N GLY A 68 -6.60 -10.83 6.54
CA GLY A 68 -7.66 -9.94 6.06
C GLY A 68 -7.13 -8.80 5.19
N SER A 69 -7.92 -7.74 5.12
CA SER A 69 -7.59 -6.51 4.40
C SER A 69 -6.77 -5.54 5.27
N PHE A 70 -6.08 -4.60 4.62
CA PHE A 70 -5.33 -3.53 5.28
C PHE A 70 -5.86 -2.16 4.86
N TYR A 71 -6.44 -1.41 5.82
CA TYR A 71 -7.11 -0.14 5.57
C TYR A 71 -6.38 1.03 6.23
N LEU A 72 -5.99 2.01 5.41
CA LEU A 72 -5.44 3.32 5.77
C LEU A 72 -6.25 4.47 5.14
N GLY A 73 -7.52 4.21 4.78
CA GLY A 73 -8.39 5.23 4.17
C GLY A 73 -8.44 6.51 5.01
N GLU A 74 -8.20 7.66 4.37
CA GLU A 74 -8.18 8.98 5.00
C GLU A 74 -7.18 9.12 6.18
N ALA A 75 -6.22 8.21 6.33
CA ALA A 75 -5.23 8.29 7.39
C ALA A 75 -4.16 9.36 7.09
N GLN A 76 -3.63 9.99 8.14
CA GLN A 76 -2.53 10.95 8.05
C GLN A 76 -1.28 10.35 8.72
N ILE A 77 -0.22 10.15 7.94
CA ILE A 77 1.00 9.49 8.39
C ILE A 77 2.18 10.42 8.16
N ASN A 78 2.87 10.80 9.24
CA ASN A 78 4.01 11.71 9.17
C ASN A 78 5.34 10.99 8.88
N GLY A 79 5.38 9.66 9.00
CA GLY A 79 6.55 8.84 8.71
C GLY A 79 6.46 8.05 7.40
N ASP A 80 7.45 7.18 7.20
CA ASP A 80 7.50 6.23 6.09
C ASP A 80 6.64 4.98 6.39
N LEU A 81 6.21 4.29 5.33
CA LEU A 81 5.46 3.04 5.38
C LEU A 81 6.31 1.92 4.79
N GLU A 82 6.82 1.05 5.65
CA GLU A 82 7.78 -0.01 5.30
C GLU A 82 7.07 -1.36 5.30
N PHE A 83 6.67 -1.83 4.12
CA PHE A 83 5.86 -3.04 3.92
C PHE A 83 6.53 -4.01 2.92
N SER A 84 7.86 -4.13 2.94
CA SER A 84 8.53 -5.06 2.04
C SER A 84 8.23 -6.51 2.41
N ASP A 85 8.09 -7.38 1.42
CA ASP A 85 7.84 -8.82 1.60
C ASP A 85 6.56 -9.13 2.39
N ILE A 86 5.62 -8.19 2.46
CA ILE A 86 4.35 -8.37 3.17
C ILE A 86 3.41 -9.28 2.37
N LYS A 87 2.64 -10.12 3.06
CA LYS A 87 1.55 -10.91 2.48
C LYS A 87 0.20 -10.41 3.00
N ILE A 88 -0.73 -10.10 2.10
CA ILE A 88 -2.09 -9.67 2.45
C ILE A 88 -3.11 -10.48 1.64
N GLU A 89 -3.97 -11.24 2.34
CA GLU A 89 -4.96 -12.12 1.71
C GLU A 89 -6.26 -11.39 1.33
N GLY A 90 -6.40 -10.12 1.76
CA GLY A 90 -7.49 -9.23 1.40
C GLY A 90 -7.04 -8.01 0.58
N GLY A 91 -7.96 -7.05 0.44
CA GLY A 91 -7.70 -5.81 -0.27
C GLY A 91 -6.84 -4.83 0.54
N ILE A 92 -6.08 -4.00 -0.16
CA ILE A 92 -5.26 -2.94 0.40
C ILE A 92 -5.85 -1.60 0.01
N ASN A 93 -6.10 -0.72 0.98
CA ASN A 93 -6.80 0.54 0.74
C ASN A 93 -6.12 1.71 1.45
N PHE A 94 -5.59 2.64 0.66
CA PHE A 94 -5.01 3.92 1.07
C PHE A 94 -5.79 5.10 0.48
N VAL A 95 -7.07 4.91 0.14
CA VAL A 95 -7.88 5.94 -0.51
C VAL A 95 -7.83 7.22 0.33
N GLU A 96 -7.42 8.33 -0.29
CA GLU A 96 -7.28 9.65 0.35
C GLU A 96 -6.30 9.70 1.54
N ALA A 97 -5.44 8.69 1.72
CA ALA A 97 -4.38 8.74 2.73
C ALA A 97 -3.36 9.85 2.39
N MET A 98 -2.86 10.52 3.42
CA MET A 98 -1.81 11.54 3.32
C MET A 98 -0.56 11.06 4.03
N VAL A 99 0.52 10.80 3.28
CA VAL A 99 1.77 10.24 3.79
C VAL A 99 2.91 11.22 3.52
N ALA A 100 3.53 11.74 4.59
CA ALA A 100 4.68 12.63 4.49
C ALA A 100 5.98 11.88 4.14
N GLY A 101 6.01 10.58 4.38
CA GLY A 101 7.10 9.69 3.97
C GLY A 101 6.90 9.07 2.59
N SER A 102 7.67 8.01 2.39
CA SER A 102 7.63 7.08 1.28
C SER A 102 6.72 5.88 1.60
N LEU A 103 6.29 5.19 0.55
CA LEU A 103 5.63 3.89 0.64
C LEU A 103 6.52 2.85 -0.02
N ASN A 104 6.82 1.77 0.69
CA ASN A 104 7.49 0.60 0.15
C ASN A 104 6.60 -0.63 0.29
N LEU A 105 6.12 -1.16 -0.83
CA LEU A 105 5.39 -2.43 -0.97
C LEU A 105 6.18 -3.42 -1.85
N ASP A 106 7.51 -3.32 -1.87
CA ASP A 106 8.33 -4.24 -2.67
C ASP A 106 8.08 -5.69 -2.28
N ASN A 107 8.02 -6.56 -3.29
CA ASN A 107 7.76 -7.99 -3.15
C ASN A 107 6.40 -8.31 -2.46
N LEU A 108 5.46 -7.36 -2.39
CA LEU A 108 4.11 -7.61 -1.89
C LEU A 108 3.47 -8.80 -2.61
N HIS A 109 2.86 -9.69 -1.84
CA HIS A 109 1.92 -10.68 -2.33
C HIS A 109 0.50 -10.33 -1.83
N SER A 110 -0.38 -9.96 -2.75
CA SER A 110 -1.76 -9.56 -2.43
C SER A 110 -2.77 -10.45 -3.14
N GLU A 111 -3.79 -10.91 -2.40
CA GLU A 111 -4.99 -11.54 -2.96
C GLU A 111 -6.16 -10.56 -2.90
N GLY A 112 -6.42 -9.86 -4.00
CA GLY A 112 -7.39 -8.77 -4.08
C GLY A 112 -6.75 -7.47 -4.57
N PHE A 113 -7.52 -6.38 -4.51
CA PHE A 113 -7.10 -5.10 -5.08
C PHE A 113 -6.10 -4.35 -4.20
N VAL A 114 -5.30 -3.48 -4.83
CA VAL A 114 -4.50 -2.44 -4.17
C VAL A 114 -4.98 -1.07 -4.63
N SER A 115 -5.43 -0.22 -3.71
CA SER A 115 -5.90 1.14 -4.05
C SER A 115 -5.16 2.22 -3.30
N LEU A 116 -4.49 3.09 -4.04
CA LEU A 116 -3.90 4.36 -3.63
C LEU A 116 -4.69 5.55 -4.20
N SER A 117 -5.96 5.35 -4.56
CA SER A 117 -6.73 6.39 -5.26
C SER A 117 -6.84 7.67 -4.43
N ARG A 118 -6.53 8.83 -5.03
CA ARG A 118 -6.47 10.14 -4.37
C ARG A 118 -5.49 10.23 -3.19
N ALA A 119 -4.65 9.22 -2.95
CA ALA A 119 -3.63 9.27 -1.92
C ALA A 119 -2.55 10.29 -2.27
N GLN A 120 -1.91 10.86 -1.26
CA GLN A 120 -0.83 11.83 -1.41
C GLN A 120 0.44 11.33 -0.72
N PHE A 121 1.52 11.19 -1.47
CA PHE A 121 2.84 10.82 -0.97
C PHE A 121 3.81 11.98 -1.22
N LYS A 122 4.49 12.45 -0.16
CA LYS A 122 5.48 13.54 -0.28
C LYS A 122 6.85 13.05 -0.76
N LYS A 123 7.07 11.74 -0.81
CA LYS A 123 8.28 11.11 -1.35
C LYS A 123 7.92 10.05 -2.39
N ASP A 124 8.80 9.07 -2.58
CA ASP A 124 8.67 7.98 -3.53
C ASP A 124 7.65 6.92 -3.10
N VAL A 125 7.12 6.21 -4.10
CA VAL A 125 6.27 5.02 -3.94
C VAL A 125 6.93 3.86 -4.69
N PHE A 126 7.38 2.86 -3.94
CA PHE A 126 8.02 1.64 -4.45
C PHE A 126 7.04 0.48 -4.37
N LEU A 127 6.74 -0.09 -5.53
CA LEU A 127 5.81 -1.19 -5.76
C LEU A 127 6.51 -2.27 -6.60
N ARG A 128 7.78 -2.57 -6.32
CA ARG A 128 8.61 -3.42 -7.19
C ARG A 128 8.33 -4.89 -6.93
N ASN A 129 8.37 -5.70 -7.99
CA ASN A 129 8.20 -7.15 -7.94
C ASN A 129 6.92 -7.59 -7.20
N MET A 130 5.87 -6.78 -7.17
CA MET A 130 4.62 -7.17 -6.52
C MET A 130 3.91 -8.24 -7.34
N THR A 131 3.13 -9.06 -6.65
CA THR A 131 2.14 -9.95 -7.26
C THR A 131 0.77 -9.59 -6.70
N VAL A 132 -0.13 -9.15 -7.58
CA VAL A 132 -1.52 -8.81 -7.24
C VAL A 132 -2.45 -9.74 -8.00
N ASN A 133 -3.05 -10.68 -7.28
CA ASN A 133 -3.89 -11.74 -7.83
C ASN A 133 -5.37 -11.45 -7.60
N ASP A 134 -6.23 -12.01 -8.46
CA ASP A 134 -7.65 -12.15 -8.19
C ASP A 134 -7.85 -13.01 -6.93
N SER A 135 -8.77 -12.59 -6.06
CA SER A 135 -9.19 -13.39 -4.90
C SER A 135 -10.53 -14.07 -5.19
N TYR A 136 -10.59 -15.37 -4.93
CA TYR A 136 -11.73 -16.23 -5.19
C TYR A 136 -12.32 -16.73 -3.87
N GLN A 137 -13.35 -16.05 -3.36
CA GLN A 137 -13.92 -16.36 -2.05
C GLN A 137 -15.44 -16.46 -2.15
N ALA A 138 -16.00 -17.56 -1.63
CA ALA A 138 -17.45 -17.79 -1.54
C ALA A 138 -18.24 -17.55 -2.85
N GLY A 139 -17.63 -17.85 -4.01
CA GLY A 139 -18.24 -17.66 -5.33
C GLY A 139 -18.19 -16.22 -5.85
N LEU A 140 -17.54 -15.30 -5.14
CA LEU A 140 -17.23 -13.94 -5.58
C LEU A 140 -15.78 -13.88 -6.08
N ILE A 141 -15.55 -13.08 -7.11
CA ILE A 141 -14.22 -12.75 -7.63
C ILE A 141 -13.95 -11.29 -7.28
N ILE A 142 -12.94 -11.06 -6.45
CA ILE A 142 -12.38 -9.73 -6.22
C ILE A 142 -11.19 -9.59 -7.16
N LYS A 143 -11.25 -8.62 -8.07
CA LYS A 143 -10.18 -8.45 -9.05
C LYS A 143 -8.90 -7.92 -8.42
N GLY A 144 -7.78 -8.53 -8.82
CA GLY A 144 -6.42 -8.13 -8.46
C GLY A 144 -5.99 -6.87 -9.21
N ASP A 145 -6.78 -5.81 -9.09
CA ASP A 145 -6.53 -4.53 -9.75
C ASP A 145 -5.64 -3.62 -8.88
N VAL A 146 -4.87 -2.75 -9.53
CA VAL A 146 -4.07 -1.71 -8.89
C VAL A 146 -4.58 -0.33 -9.31
N TYR A 147 -5.11 0.43 -8.36
CA TYR A 147 -5.73 1.74 -8.60
C TYR A 147 -4.90 2.86 -7.97
N LEU A 148 -4.29 3.73 -8.78
CA LEU A 148 -3.62 4.97 -8.37
C LEU A 148 -4.31 6.22 -8.94
N ARG A 149 -5.61 6.09 -9.24
CA ARG A 149 -6.40 7.15 -9.86
C ARG A 149 -6.34 8.43 -9.02
N GLU A 150 -5.98 9.54 -9.66
CA GLU A 150 -5.86 10.86 -9.03
C GLU A 150 -4.90 10.92 -7.83
N ALA A 151 -4.00 9.93 -7.68
CA ALA A 151 -2.95 9.97 -6.67
C ALA A 151 -1.93 11.07 -6.99
N VAL A 152 -1.32 11.63 -5.95
CA VAL A 152 -0.25 12.63 -6.04
C VAL A 152 1.00 12.06 -5.39
N ILE A 153 2.03 11.81 -6.19
CA ILE A 153 3.33 11.29 -5.75
C ILE A 153 4.36 12.37 -6.07
N ALA A 154 4.95 12.99 -5.05
CA ALA A 154 5.93 14.05 -5.27
C ALA A 154 7.27 13.51 -5.80
N GLY A 155 7.63 12.28 -5.41
CA GLY A 155 8.81 11.58 -5.91
C GLY A 155 8.51 10.72 -7.13
N ASN A 156 9.18 9.57 -7.20
CA ASN A 156 9.07 8.56 -8.23
C ASN A 156 7.99 7.53 -7.90
N LEU A 157 7.45 6.90 -8.93
CA LEU A 157 6.59 5.73 -8.85
C LEU A 157 7.27 4.58 -9.59
N ASP A 158 7.62 3.52 -8.86
CA ASP A 158 8.34 2.37 -9.42
C ASP A 158 7.54 1.07 -9.26
N LEU A 159 7.07 0.49 -10.37
CA LEU A 159 6.40 -0.83 -10.42
C LEU A 159 7.27 -1.86 -11.16
N THR A 160 8.60 -1.69 -11.16
CA THR A 160 9.52 -2.59 -11.88
C THR A 160 9.26 -4.05 -11.50
N GLY A 161 9.11 -4.92 -12.50
CA GLY A 161 8.95 -6.37 -12.31
C GLY A 161 7.59 -6.82 -11.75
N THR A 162 6.63 -5.92 -11.58
CA THR A 162 5.32 -6.23 -10.97
C THR A 162 4.39 -6.99 -11.90
N SER A 163 3.62 -7.93 -11.34
CA SER A 163 2.60 -8.74 -12.03
C SER A 163 1.21 -8.46 -11.46
N ILE A 164 0.28 -8.05 -12.31
CA ILE A 164 -1.09 -7.65 -11.96
C ILE A 164 -2.06 -8.50 -12.79
N GLU A 165 -2.87 -9.35 -12.15
CA GLU A 165 -3.92 -10.16 -12.82
C GLU A 165 -5.11 -9.32 -13.28
N GLY A 166 -5.28 -8.14 -12.69
CA GLY A 166 -6.28 -7.16 -13.04
C GLY A 166 -5.79 -6.07 -14.01
N THR A 167 -6.27 -4.87 -13.74
CA THR A 167 -6.03 -3.60 -14.42
C THR A 167 -5.05 -2.75 -13.60
N LEU A 168 -4.17 -2.03 -14.28
CA LEU A 168 -3.42 -0.92 -13.68
C LEU A 168 -4.09 0.41 -14.09
N ASP A 169 -4.65 1.14 -13.14
CA ASP A 169 -5.30 2.43 -13.36
C ASP A 169 -4.51 3.57 -12.71
N ILE A 170 -3.76 4.31 -13.52
CA ILE A 170 -3.07 5.55 -13.15
C ILE A 170 -3.77 6.78 -13.74
N MET A 171 -5.08 6.71 -14.02
CA MET A 171 -5.83 7.82 -14.60
C MET A 171 -5.71 9.07 -13.73
N ARG A 172 -5.36 10.21 -14.35
CA ARG A 172 -5.17 11.51 -13.69
C ARG A 172 -4.13 11.51 -12.56
N ILE A 173 -3.23 10.54 -12.51
CA ILE A 173 -2.12 10.57 -11.54
C ILE A 173 -1.25 11.82 -11.77
N PHE A 174 -0.70 12.36 -10.70
CA PHE A 174 0.43 13.29 -10.76
C PHE A 174 1.66 12.64 -10.15
N VAL A 175 2.76 12.59 -10.91
CA VAL A 175 4.07 12.11 -10.45
C VAL A 175 5.13 13.18 -10.70
N GLY A 176 5.79 13.64 -9.64
CA GLY A 176 6.81 14.70 -9.68
C GLY A 176 8.18 14.21 -10.18
N GLY A 177 8.45 12.91 -10.06
CA GLY A 177 9.63 12.25 -10.61
C GLY A 177 9.30 11.34 -11.80
N ASP A 178 10.03 10.23 -11.88
CA ASP A 178 9.90 9.21 -12.90
C ASP A 178 8.75 8.24 -12.58
N VAL A 179 8.12 7.70 -13.63
CA VAL A 179 7.25 6.52 -13.56
C VAL A 179 7.96 5.38 -14.27
N ILE A 180 8.20 4.27 -13.56
CA ILE A 180 8.95 3.11 -14.04
C ILE A 180 8.03 1.90 -14.01
N LEU A 181 7.70 1.37 -15.19
CA LEU A 181 6.94 0.11 -15.40
C LEU A 181 7.80 -0.96 -16.05
N GLU A 182 9.12 -0.90 -15.85
CA GLU A 182 10.04 -1.83 -16.50
C GLU A 182 9.69 -3.28 -16.14
N LYS A 183 9.50 -4.14 -17.14
CA LYS A 183 9.12 -5.55 -16.97
C LYS A 183 7.80 -5.78 -16.21
N THR A 184 6.96 -4.76 -16.08
CA THR A 184 5.63 -4.90 -15.46
C THR A 184 4.69 -5.67 -16.39
N LYS A 185 3.90 -6.60 -15.85
CA LYS A 185 2.89 -7.39 -16.55
C LYS A 185 1.51 -7.04 -16.01
N ILE A 186 0.60 -6.65 -16.88
CA ILE A 186 -0.78 -6.26 -16.57
C ILE A 186 -1.68 -7.15 -17.44
N ALA A 187 -2.46 -8.04 -16.83
CA ALA A 187 -3.21 -9.02 -17.61
C ALA A 187 -4.36 -8.39 -18.41
N ASN A 188 -4.93 -7.29 -17.92
CA ASN A 188 -6.03 -6.59 -18.57
C ASN A 188 -5.60 -5.20 -19.06
N TYR A 189 -6.23 -4.15 -18.53
CA TYR A 189 -6.08 -2.79 -19.05
C TYR A 189 -4.94 -2.06 -18.35
N PHE A 190 -4.19 -1.28 -19.12
CA PHE A 190 -3.35 -0.22 -18.60
C PHE A 190 -4.00 1.13 -18.88
N ILE A 191 -4.53 1.79 -17.86
CA ILE A 191 -5.23 3.07 -17.99
C ILE A 191 -4.30 4.18 -17.51
N CYS A 192 -3.84 5.06 -18.40
CA CYS A 192 -3.01 6.21 -18.03
C CYS A 192 -3.55 7.55 -18.55
N LYS A 193 -4.86 7.60 -18.80
CA LYS A 193 -5.54 8.80 -19.27
C LYS A 193 -5.32 10.01 -18.37
N LYS A 194 -4.88 11.13 -18.96
CA LYS A 194 -4.58 12.39 -18.27
C LYS A 194 -3.53 12.27 -17.14
N ALA A 195 -2.68 11.25 -17.17
CA ALA A 195 -1.53 11.18 -16.27
C ALA A 195 -0.59 12.38 -16.51
N ILE A 196 -0.08 12.97 -15.44
CA ILE A 196 0.91 14.05 -15.48
C ILE A 196 2.19 13.52 -14.83
N ILE A 197 3.21 13.27 -15.64
CA ILE A 197 4.50 12.77 -15.22
C ILE A 197 5.54 13.84 -15.55
N LYS A 198 6.28 14.30 -14.55
CA LYS A 198 7.29 15.36 -14.72
C LYS A 198 8.64 14.82 -15.15
N GLY A 199 8.98 13.61 -14.70
CA GLY A 199 10.17 12.88 -15.11
C GLY A 199 9.94 12.01 -16.34
N LYS A 200 10.71 10.93 -16.43
CA LYS A 200 10.61 9.92 -17.48
C LYS A 200 9.43 9.00 -17.22
N PHE A 201 8.85 8.51 -18.31
CA PHE A 201 7.87 7.43 -18.26
C PHE A 201 8.45 6.21 -18.97
N ASN A 202 8.99 5.28 -18.19
CA ASN A 202 9.68 4.09 -18.68
C ASN A 202 8.70 2.90 -18.77
N LEU A 203 8.46 2.43 -19.99
CA LEU A 203 7.60 1.28 -20.30
C LEU A 203 8.39 0.09 -20.87
N ASN A 204 9.70 0.03 -20.61
CA ASN A 204 10.57 -0.99 -21.18
C ASN A 204 10.09 -2.39 -20.75
N GLU A 205 9.82 -3.26 -21.72
CA GLU A 205 9.33 -4.62 -21.46
C GLU A 205 8.02 -4.68 -20.65
N THR A 206 7.24 -3.59 -20.62
CA THR A 206 5.89 -3.60 -20.04
C THR A 206 4.94 -4.36 -20.96
N ASN A 207 4.16 -5.29 -20.39
CA ASN A 207 3.16 -6.06 -21.12
C ASN A 207 1.77 -5.72 -20.58
N TYR A 208 0.84 -5.42 -21.48
CA TYR A 208 -0.58 -5.22 -21.18
C TYR A 208 -1.44 -5.73 -22.33
N LYS A 209 -2.70 -6.09 -22.05
CA LYS A 209 -3.64 -6.50 -23.11
C LYS A 209 -4.10 -5.31 -23.93
N GLU A 210 -4.46 -4.22 -23.26
CA GLU A 210 -4.95 -3.01 -23.92
C GLU A 210 -4.56 -1.77 -23.10
N ILE A 211 -4.23 -0.68 -23.78
CA ILE A 211 -3.89 0.60 -23.15
C ILE A 211 -4.96 1.66 -23.43
N ILE A 212 -5.37 2.39 -22.39
CA ILE A 212 -6.37 3.45 -22.44
C ILE A 212 -5.72 4.78 -22.04
N ASN A 213 -5.56 5.67 -23.03
CA ASN A 213 -4.85 6.96 -22.93
C ASN A 213 -5.77 8.19 -22.99
#